data_AF-A0A7D6VB30-F1
#
_entry.id   AF-A0A7D6VB30-F1
#
_cell.length_a   1.000
_cell.length_b   1.000
_cell.length_c   1.000
_cell.angle_alpha   90.00
_cell.angle_beta   90.00
_cell.angle_gamma   90.00
#
_symmetry.space_group_name_H-M   'P 1'
#
loop_
_entity.id
_entity.type
_entity.pdbx_description
1 polymer ?
#
loop_
_entity_poly.entity_id
_entity_poly.type
_entity_poly.pdbx_seq_one_letter_code
_entity_poly.pdbx_strand_id
1 'polypeptide(L)'
;MVKRPRPFRAAYVGAAALTVFGAVTGHDKLQWVAKPLMMPLLAADVTVNGADLAPADRTVLLGSLAAATVGDVLLIEPDNDRRLVAGATSFAVMQSGYSWLWWRRGARPRPAIAGQRVAAWLGAATLMRFKAPTVALPLTAYGATLGTAATLASDPGLAPSAKNVGGLNIPNADAKSRLGVGALLFTLSDGLIVLRRIFAHSPRSRRVTEGVILGTYAAAQYLLADPRAHR
;
A
#
# COMPACT_ATOMS: atom_id res chain seq x y z
N MET A 1 26.05 14.46 -7.51
CA MET A 1 25.24 13.34 -8.03
C MET A 1 24.03 13.93 -8.75
N VAL A 2 24.01 13.95 -10.09
CA VAL A 2 22.92 14.56 -10.86
C VAL A 2 21.64 13.74 -10.64
N LYS A 3 20.58 14.34 -10.07
CA LYS A 3 19.27 13.69 -9.96
C LYS A 3 18.76 13.46 -11.39
N ARG A 4 18.84 12.23 -11.88
CA ARG A 4 18.15 11.85 -13.13
C ARG A 4 16.66 12.19 -12.98
N PRO A 5 16.05 12.87 -13.96
CA PRO A 5 14.62 13.13 -13.93
C PRO A 5 13.87 11.78 -13.84
N ARG A 6 12.85 11.71 -12.99
CA ARG A 6 11.97 10.54 -12.84
C ARG A 6 10.57 10.90 -13.34
N PRO A 7 10.37 11.06 -14.66
CA PRO A 7 9.12 11.56 -15.23
C PRO A 7 7.92 10.70 -14.84
N PHE A 8 8.07 9.36 -14.82
CA PHE A 8 7.01 8.44 -14.43
C PHE A 8 6.53 8.63 -12.99
N ARG A 9 7.43 8.97 -12.07
CA ARG A 9 7.06 9.30 -10.68
C ARG A 9 6.41 10.66 -10.54
N ALA A 10 6.79 11.63 -11.38
CA ALA A 10 6.08 12.90 -11.44
C ALA A 10 4.67 12.73 -12.01
N ALA A 11 4.52 11.96 -13.09
CA ALA A 11 3.24 11.58 -13.67
C ALA A 11 2.37 10.80 -12.67
N TYR A 12 2.97 9.90 -11.88
CA TYR A 12 2.29 9.20 -10.79
C TYR A 12 1.69 10.18 -9.78
N VAL A 13 2.46 11.19 -9.36
CA VAL A 13 1.96 12.21 -8.42
C VAL A 13 0.80 12.99 -9.05
N GLY A 14 0.86 13.31 -10.34
CA GLY A 14 -0.25 13.91 -11.07
C GLY A 14 -1.51 13.03 -11.10
N ALA A 15 -1.35 11.74 -11.42
CA ALA A 15 -2.43 10.76 -11.42
C ALA A 15 -3.04 10.55 -10.02
N ALA A 16 -2.20 10.54 -8.98
CA ALA A 16 -2.64 10.47 -7.59
C ALA A 16 -3.43 11.73 -7.19
N ALA A 17 -2.95 12.93 -7.55
CA ALA A 17 -3.64 14.19 -7.28
C ALA A 17 -5.01 14.24 -7.98
N LEU A 18 -5.09 13.82 -9.25
CA LEU A 18 -6.35 13.70 -9.99
C LEU A 18 -7.31 12.69 -9.36
N THR A 19 -6.81 11.54 -8.92
CA THR A 19 -7.59 10.52 -8.22
C THR A 19 -8.17 11.05 -6.90
N VAL A 20 -7.36 11.70 -6.08
CA VAL A 20 -7.79 12.29 -4.80
C VAL A 20 -8.78 13.44 -5.04
N PHE A 21 -8.50 14.32 -6.01
CA PHE A 21 -9.40 15.41 -6.38
C PHE A 21 -10.75 14.88 -6.84
N GLY A 22 -10.76 13.84 -7.69
CA GLY A 22 -11.96 13.16 -8.15
C GLY A 22 -12.80 12.61 -6.99
N ALA A 23 -12.16 11.98 -6.00
CA ALA A 23 -12.84 11.46 -4.81
C ALA A 23 -13.46 12.54 -3.92
N VAL A 24 -12.70 13.61 -3.61
CA VAL A 24 -13.18 14.67 -2.72
C VAL A 24 -14.32 15.46 -3.37
N THR A 25 -14.27 15.66 -4.69
CA THR A 25 -15.29 16.42 -5.43
C THR A 25 -16.48 15.57 -5.87
N GLY A 26 -16.37 14.24 -5.90
CA GLY A 26 -17.42 13.31 -6.37
C GLY A 26 -17.45 13.12 -7.88
N HIS A 27 -16.32 13.36 -8.57
CA HIS A 27 -16.18 13.12 -10.01
C HIS A 27 -15.62 11.72 -10.26
N ASP A 28 -16.48 10.70 -10.17
CA ASP A 28 -16.08 9.30 -10.29
C ASP A 28 -15.38 8.97 -11.62
N LYS A 29 -15.76 9.67 -12.70
CA LYS A 29 -15.09 9.54 -14.02
C LYS A 29 -13.59 9.85 -13.95
N LEU A 30 -13.17 10.83 -13.14
CA LEU A 30 -11.75 11.14 -12.97
C LEU A 30 -11.00 9.99 -12.29
N GLN A 31 -11.63 9.33 -11.32
CA GLN A 31 -11.03 8.18 -10.65
C GLN A 31 -10.88 6.99 -11.61
N TRP A 32 -11.87 6.74 -12.47
CA TRP A 32 -11.80 5.67 -13.49
C TRP A 32 -10.68 5.85 -14.51
N VAL A 33 -10.25 7.08 -14.76
CA VAL A 33 -9.12 7.36 -15.66
C VAL A 33 -7.80 7.39 -14.89
N ALA A 34 -7.73 8.12 -13.79
CA ALA A 34 -6.47 8.42 -13.11
C ALA A 34 -5.98 7.27 -12.21
N LYS A 35 -6.87 6.58 -11.49
CA LYS A 35 -6.50 5.54 -10.53
C LYS A 35 -5.84 4.34 -11.22
N PRO A 36 -6.37 3.80 -12.33
CA PRO A 36 -5.73 2.68 -13.04
C PRO A 36 -4.35 3.00 -13.63
N LEU A 37 -4.01 4.28 -13.82
CA LEU A 37 -2.71 4.70 -14.35
C LEU A 37 -1.60 4.71 -13.29
N MET A 38 -1.95 4.80 -12.00
CA MET A 38 -0.98 4.95 -10.92
C MET A 38 0.06 3.82 -10.89
N MET A 39 -0.38 2.57 -10.80
CA MET A 39 0.55 1.44 -10.67
C MET A 39 1.36 1.18 -11.96
N PRO A 40 0.79 1.26 -13.18
CA PRO A 40 1.56 1.20 -14.43
C PRO A 40 2.65 2.26 -14.53
N LEU A 41 2.42 3.49 -14.04
CA LEU A 41 3.45 4.53 -14.00
C LEU A 41 4.60 4.16 -13.06
N LEU A 42 4.31 3.60 -11.88
CA LEU A 42 5.36 3.08 -11.00
C LEU A 42 6.09 1.88 -11.63
N ALA A 43 5.37 1.01 -12.34
CA ALA A 43 5.97 -0.13 -13.04
C ALA A 43 6.94 0.37 -14.13
N ALA A 44 6.57 1.40 -14.89
CA ALA A 44 7.46 2.04 -15.87
C ALA A 44 8.69 2.70 -15.21
N ASP A 45 8.54 3.29 -14.03
CA ASP A 45 9.69 3.77 -13.24
C ASP A 45 10.61 2.62 -12.81
N VAL A 46 10.05 1.48 -12.39
CA VAL A 46 10.81 0.27 -12.05
C VAL A 46 11.54 -0.29 -13.27
N THR A 47 10.92 -0.32 -14.44
CA THR A 47 11.58 -0.86 -15.64
C THR A 47 12.76 -0.01 -16.10
N VAL A 48 12.65 1.32 -15.98
CA VAL A 48 13.71 2.25 -16.40
C VAL A 48 14.79 2.44 -15.34
N ASN A 49 14.42 2.51 -14.06
CA ASN A 49 15.34 2.84 -12.96
C ASN A 49 15.72 1.65 -12.05
N GLY A 50 15.19 0.46 -12.33
CA GLY A 50 15.43 -0.78 -11.59
C GLY A 50 16.35 -1.78 -12.30
N ALA A 51 17.18 -1.33 -13.25
CA ALA A 51 18.11 -2.21 -13.97
C ALA A 51 19.11 -2.92 -13.05
N ASP A 52 19.48 -2.28 -11.94
CA ASP A 52 20.42 -2.82 -10.94
C ASP A 52 19.77 -3.85 -9.99
N LEU A 53 18.46 -4.10 -10.12
CA LEU A 53 17.76 -5.12 -9.32
C LEU A 53 18.07 -6.51 -9.86
N ALA A 54 18.20 -7.49 -8.96
CA ALA A 54 18.22 -8.90 -9.35
C ALA A 54 16.96 -9.22 -10.21
N PRO A 55 17.09 -9.97 -11.32
CA PRO A 55 15.97 -10.20 -12.24
C PRO A 55 14.71 -10.76 -11.56
N ALA A 56 14.88 -11.71 -10.63
CA ALA A 56 13.77 -12.28 -9.87
C ALA A 56 13.03 -11.23 -9.01
N ASP A 57 13.78 -10.30 -8.41
CA ASP A 57 13.23 -9.27 -7.53
C ASP A 57 12.50 -8.20 -8.33
N ARG A 58 13.06 -7.84 -9.48
CA ARG A 58 12.39 -6.97 -10.44
C ARG A 58 11.08 -7.59 -10.92
N THR A 59 11.07 -8.88 -11.26
CA THR A 59 9.85 -9.58 -11.69
C THR A 59 8.80 -9.59 -10.59
N VAL A 60 9.17 -9.89 -9.34
CA VAL A 60 8.21 -9.86 -8.23
C VAL A 60 7.68 -8.46 -7.98
N LEU A 61 8.53 -7.42 -8.02
CA LEU A 61 8.08 -6.03 -7.85
C LEU A 61 7.09 -5.62 -8.95
N LEU A 62 7.37 -5.94 -10.21
CA LEU A 62 6.47 -5.66 -11.33
C LEU A 62 5.16 -6.47 -11.23
N GLY A 63 5.23 -7.74 -10.81
CA GLY A 63 4.06 -8.57 -10.56
C GLY A 63 3.18 -8.02 -9.42
N SER A 64 3.79 -7.52 -8.34
CA SER A 64 3.09 -6.82 -7.26
C SER A 64 2.38 -5.57 -7.77
N LEU A 65 3.01 -4.76 -8.63
CA LEU A 65 2.39 -3.57 -9.20
C LEU A 65 1.27 -3.91 -10.19
N ALA A 66 1.40 -4.99 -10.96
CA ALA A 66 0.32 -5.49 -11.81
C ALA A 66 -0.89 -5.93 -10.96
N ALA A 67 -0.66 -6.68 -9.89
CA ALA A 67 -1.71 -7.07 -8.94
C ALA A 67 -2.35 -5.83 -8.28
N ALA A 68 -1.56 -4.84 -7.90
CA ALA A 68 -2.06 -3.57 -7.37
C ALA A 68 -2.92 -2.81 -8.39
N THR A 69 -2.56 -2.83 -9.67
CA THR A 69 -3.36 -2.21 -10.76
C THR A 69 -4.74 -2.85 -10.83
N VAL A 70 -4.81 -4.18 -10.78
CA VAL A 70 -6.09 -4.92 -10.77
C VAL A 70 -6.88 -4.58 -9.51
N GLY A 71 -6.23 -4.56 -8.35
CA GLY A 71 -6.84 -4.17 -7.08
C GLY A 71 -7.43 -2.76 -7.12
N ASP A 72 -6.70 -1.80 -7.71
CA ASP A 72 -7.12 -0.41 -7.85
C ASP A 72 -8.39 -0.27 -8.67
N VAL A 73 -8.48 -0.97 -9.82
CA VAL A 73 -9.67 -1.00 -10.67
C VAL A 73 -10.86 -1.62 -9.92
N LEU A 74 -10.65 -2.73 -9.22
CA LEU A 74 -11.70 -3.41 -8.47
C LEU A 74 -12.23 -2.53 -7.33
N LEU A 75 -11.34 -1.81 -6.62
CA LEU A 75 -11.68 -0.90 -5.52
C LEU A 75 -12.14 0.50 -5.95
N ILE A 76 -12.50 0.75 -7.21
CA ILE A 76 -13.21 1.99 -7.55
C ILE A 76 -14.63 1.99 -6.95
N GLU A 77 -15.23 0.82 -6.76
CA GLU A 77 -16.54 0.65 -6.10
C GLU A 77 -16.40 -0.18 -4.82
N PRO A 78 -15.80 0.37 -3.75
CA PRO A 78 -15.48 -0.38 -2.53
C PRO A 78 -16.73 -0.77 -1.71
N ASP A 79 -17.89 -0.20 -2.04
CA ASP A 79 -19.15 -0.52 -1.36
C ASP A 79 -19.78 -1.84 -1.89
N ASN A 80 -19.29 -2.38 -3.01
CA ASN A 80 -19.68 -3.69 -3.54
C ASN A 80 -18.82 -4.81 -2.94
N ASP A 81 -19.40 -5.69 -2.12
CA ASP A 81 -18.69 -6.75 -1.39
C ASP A 81 -17.85 -7.65 -2.30
N ARG A 82 -18.37 -8.03 -3.46
CA ARG A 82 -17.64 -8.90 -4.41
C ARG A 82 -16.40 -8.19 -4.95
N ARG A 83 -16.53 -6.92 -5.32
CA ARG A 83 -15.41 -6.10 -5.81
C ARG A 83 -14.41 -5.79 -4.70
N LEU A 84 -14.90 -5.54 -3.48
CA LEU A 84 -14.07 -5.33 -2.30
C LEU A 84 -13.21 -6.56 -2.00
N VAL A 85 -13.81 -7.75 -1.97
CA VAL A 85 -13.09 -9.01 -1.73
C VAL A 85 -12.12 -9.33 -2.87
N ALA A 86 -12.53 -9.14 -4.12
CA ALA A 86 -11.65 -9.36 -5.27
C ALA A 86 -10.46 -8.39 -5.25
N GLY A 87 -10.69 -7.11 -4.96
CA GLY A 87 -9.64 -6.10 -4.82
C GLY A 87 -8.68 -6.43 -3.68
N ALA A 88 -9.21 -6.78 -2.50
CA ALA A 88 -8.40 -7.23 -1.36
C ALA A 88 -7.56 -8.47 -1.69
N THR A 89 -8.08 -9.39 -2.50
CA THR A 89 -7.32 -10.56 -2.95
C THR A 89 -6.15 -10.15 -3.87
N SER A 90 -6.37 -9.21 -4.79
CA SER A 90 -5.28 -8.66 -5.61
C SER A 90 -4.22 -7.94 -4.77
N PHE A 91 -4.64 -7.17 -3.75
CA PHE A 91 -3.69 -6.57 -2.81
C PHE A 91 -2.99 -7.61 -1.93
N ALA A 92 -3.62 -8.74 -1.58
CA ALA A 92 -2.96 -9.84 -0.88
C ALA A 92 -1.78 -10.40 -1.69
N VAL A 93 -1.95 -10.56 -3.00
CA VAL A 93 -0.87 -10.98 -3.91
C VAL A 93 0.26 -9.94 -3.92
N MET A 94 -0.08 -8.65 -4.04
CA MET A 94 0.90 -7.56 -3.97
C MET A 94 1.69 -7.58 -2.66
N GLN A 95 1.00 -7.65 -1.50
CA GLN A 95 1.61 -7.67 -0.17
C GLN A 95 2.50 -8.90 0.05
N SER A 96 2.10 -10.05 -0.52
CA SER A 96 2.92 -11.26 -0.48
C SER A 96 4.21 -11.09 -1.29
N GLY A 97 4.14 -10.45 -2.46
CA GLY A 97 5.32 -10.11 -3.25
C GLY A 97 6.27 -9.14 -2.52
N TYR A 98 5.73 -8.10 -1.87
CA TYR A 98 6.52 -7.22 -1.02
C TYR A 98 7.17 -7.95 0.16
N SER A 99 6.40 -8.81 0.84
CA SER A 99 6.91 -9.64 1.94
C SER A 99 8.07 -10.52 1.49
N TRP A 100 7.95 -11.15 0.33
CA TRP A 100 9.00 -11.98 -0.26
C TRP A 100 10.26 -11.16 -0.58
N LEU A 101 10.11 -9.97 -1.16
CA LEU A 101 11.23 -9.08 -1.48
C LEU A 101 12.03 -8.69 -0.24
N TRP A 102 11.35 -8.31 0.84
CA TRP A 102 12.00 -7.88 2.07
C TRP A 102 12.58 -9.06 2.86
N TRP A 103 11.89 -10.20 2.86
CA TRP A 103 12.41 -11.43 3.46
C TRP A 103 13.74 -11.86 2.83
N ARG A 104 13.83 -11.83 1.49
CA ARG A 104 15.07 -12.13 0.75
C ARG A 104 16.19 -11.14 1.03
N ARG A 105 15.86 -9.92 1.44
CA ARG A 105 16.81 -8.88 1.85
C ARG A 105 17.21 -8.95 3.33
N GLY A 106 16.84 -10.04 4.00
CA GLY A 106 17.21 -10.28 5.39
C GLY A 106 16.25 -9.68 6.42
N ALA A 107 15.13 -9.08 6.00
CA ALA A 107 14.10 -8.66 6.94
C ALA A 107 13.56 -9.85 7.71
N ARG A 108 13.46 -9.72 9.04
CA ARG A 108 12.90 -10.75 9.91
C ARG A 108 11.85 -10.15 10.85
N PRO A 109 10.78 -10.90 11.18
CA PRO A 109 9.78 -10.44 12.12
C PRO A 109 10.40 -10.26 13.50
N ARG A 110 10.32 -9.04 14.03
CA ARG A 110 10.74 -8.73 15.39
C ARG A 110 9.53 -8.86 16.32
N PRO A 111 9.60 -9.60 17.44
CA PRO A 111 8.45 -9.82 18.32
C PRO A 111 7.75 -8.53 18.77
N ALA A 112 8.52 -7.49 19.13
CA ALA A 112 7.98 -6.20 19.55
C ALA A 112 7.14 -5.51 18.46
N ILE A 113 7.55 -5.64 17.19
CA ILE A 113 6.84 -5.06 16.05
C ILE A 113 5.66 -5.94 15.66
N ALA A 114 5.88 -7.25 15.57
CA ALA A 114 4.85 -8.23 15.23
C ALA A 114 3.67 -8.19 16.21
N GLY A 115 3.93 -8.06 17.51
CA GLY A 115 2.89 -7.97 18.53
C GLY A 115 1.94 -6.79 18.31
N GLN A 116 2.46 -5.62 17.93
CA GLN A 116 1.65 -4.44 17.60
C GLN A 116 0.77 -4.70 16.36
N ARG A 117 1.33 -5.33 15.31
CA ARG A 117 0.59 -5.64 14.08
C ARG A 117 -0.49 -6.70 14.30
N VAL A 118 -0.19 -7.74 15.10
CA VAL A 118 -1.16 -8.77 15.48
C VAL A 118 -2.29 -8.17 16.30
N ALA A 119 -2.00 -7.32 17.28
CA ALA A 119 -3.03 -6.66 18.09
C ALA A 119 -3.97 -5.79 17.22
N ALA A 120 -3.40 -4.98 16.32
CA ALA A 120 -4.19 -4.18 15.39
C ALA A 120 -5.04 -5.03 14.45
N TRP A 121 -4.46 -6.12 13.91
CA TRP A 121 -5.15 -7.06 13.04
C TRP A 121 -6.32 -7.77 13.74
N LEU A 122 -6.10 -8.28 14.96
CA LEU A 122 -7.16 -8.92 15.76
C LEU A 122 -8.28 -7.93 16.11
N GLY A 123 -7.93 -6.68 16.45
CA GLY A 123 -8.92 -5.62 16.68
C GLY A 123 -9.78 -5.35 15.44
N ALA A 124 -9.14 -5.21 14.27
CA ALA A 124 -9.84 -5.01 13.00
C ALA A 124 -10.70 -6.23 12.61
N ALA A 125 -10.17 -7.45 12.76
CA ALA A 125 -10.89 -8.69 12.47
C ALA A 125 -12.13 -8.84 13.36
N THR A 126 -12.00 -8.55 14.65
CA THR A 126 -13.11 -8.56 15.62
C THR A 126 -14.17 -7.53 15.23
N LEU A 127 -13.76 -6.30 14.94
CA LEU A 127 -14.67 -5.25 14.50
C LEU A 127 -15.43 -5.65 13.23
N MET A 128 -14.73 -6.18 12.22
CA MET A 128 -15.35 -6.65 10.98
C MET A 128 -16.30 -7.81 11.23
N ARG A 129 -15.97 -8.75 12.11
CA ARG A 129 -16.84 -9.89 12.44
C ARG A 129 -18.20 -9.45 12.96
N PHE A 130 -18.25 -8.34 13.70
CA PHE A 130 -19.49 -7.79 14.26
C PHE A 130 -20.21 -6.80 13.32
N LYS A 131 -19.48 -5.98 12.57
CA LYS A 131 -20.06 -4.88 11.78
C LYS A 131 -20.20 -5.17 10.29
N ALA A 132 -19.43 -6.11 9.75
CA ALA A 132 -19.41 -6.48 8.34
C ALA A 132 -19.13 -7.99 8.14
N PRO A 133 -19.97 -8.88 8.69
CA PRO A 133 -19.69 -10.33 8.74
C PRO A 133 -19.55 -10.97 7.36
N THR A 134 -20.20 -10.44 6.31
CA THR A 134 -20.16 -10.97 4.94
C THR A 134 -18.77 -10.92 4.31
N VAL A 135 -17.95 -9.95 4.71
CA VAL A 135 -16.59 -9.74 4.18
C VAL A 135 -15.51 -9.98 5.22
N ALA A 136 -15.88 -10.29 6.47
CA ALA A 136 -14.94 -10.37 7.58
C ALA A 136 -13.84 -11.41 7.36
N LEU A 137 -14.18 -12.62 6.93
CA LEU A 137 -13.21 -13.70 6.70
C LEU A 137 -12.18 -13.34 5.62
N PRO A 138 -12.57 -13.01 4.38
CA PRO A 138 -11.60 -12.68 3.33
C PRO A 138 -10.76 -11.44 3.67
N LEU A 139 -11.36 -10.41 4.28
CA LEU A 139 -10.61 -9.21 4.68
C LEU A 139 -9.67 -9.45 5.86
N THR A 140 -10.01 -10.38 6.76
CA THR A 140 -9.11 -10.81 7.84
C THR A 140 -7.92 -11.58 7.27
N ALA A 141 -8.15 -12.48 6.32
CA ALA A 141 -7.07 -13.21 5.62
C ALA A 141 -6.15 -12.23 4.86
N TYR A 142 -6.72 -11.27 4.14
CA TYR A 142 -5.97 -10.18 3.54
C TYR A 142 -5.15 -9.40 4.58
N GLY A 143 -5.77 -9.00 5.70
CA GLY A 143 -5.11 -8.29 6.79
C GLY A 143 -3.88 -9.00 7.35
N ALA A 144 -3.84 -10.34 7.32
CA ALA A 144 -2.65 -11.10 7.72
C ALA A 144 -1.47 -10.91 6.74
N THR A 145 -1.74 -10.86 5.43
CA THR A 145 -0.70 -10.57 4.42
C THR A 145 -0.17 -9.15 4.55
N LEU A 146 -1.06 -8.17 4.77
CA LEU A 146 -0.71 -6.78 5.04
C LEU A 146 0.11 -6.64 6.34
N GLY A 147 -0.31 -7.30 7.41
CA GLY A 147 0.40 -7.30 8.69
C GLY A 147 1.79 -7.92 8.60
N THR A 148 1.94 -8.98 7.79
CA THR A 148 3.24 -9.61 7.51
C THR A 148 4.16 -8.66 6.76
N ALA A 149 3.68 -8.08 5.66
CA ALA A 149 4.41 -7.10 4.88
C ALA A 149 4.85 -5.90 5.74
N ALA A 150 3.92 -5.34 6.52
CA ALA A 150 4.20 -4.22 7.41
C ALA A 150 5.20 -4.57 8.52
N THR A 151 5.17 -5.80 9.05
CA THR A 151 6.14 -6.27 10.04
C THR A 151 7.55 -6.35 9.44
N LEU A 152 7.67 -6.91 8.23
CA LEU A 152 8.96 -7.04 7.56
C LEU A 152 9.53 -5.68 7.12
N ALA A 153 8.70 -4.79 6.56
CA ALA A 153 9.10 -3.43 6.18
C ALA A 153 9.60 -2.58 7.36
N SER A 154 9.18 -2.96 8.57
CA SER A 154 9.49 -2.29 9.83
C SER A 154 10.76 -2.82 10.50
N ASP A 155 11.42 -3.87 9.97
CA ASP A 155 12.65 -4.40 10.55
C ASP A 155 13.79 -3.36 10.48
N PRO A 156 14.41 -2.98 11.62
CA PRO A 156 15.57 -2.09 11.61
C PRO A 156 16.74 -2.64 10.78
N GLY A 157 16.83 -3.96 10.63
CA GLY A 157 17.87 -4.61 9.83
C GLY A 157 17.85 -4.23 8.35
N LEU A 158 16.71 -3.76 7.81
CA LEU A 158 16.62 -3.28 6.43
C LEU A 158 17.32 -1.94 6.21
N ALA A 159 17.42 -1.10 7.24
CA ALA A 159 18.05 0.22 7.16
C ALA A 159 18.82 0.53 8.46
N PRO A 160 19.99 -0.11 8.70
CA PRO A 160 20.71 0.00 9.96
C PRO A 160 21.16 1.42 10.32
N SER A 161 21.32 2.28 9.31
CA SER A 161 21.70 3.70 9.47
C SER A 161 20.52 4.61 9.81
N ALA A 162 19.29 4.10 9.76
CA ALA A 162 18.09 4.88 10.06
C ALA A 162 17.79 4.85 11.55
N LYS A 163 17.38 6.00 12.09
CA LYS A 163 16.80 6.06 13.43
C LYS A 163 15.54 5.20 13.44
N ASN A 164 15.43 4.24 14.35
CA ASN A 164 14.21 3.47 14.55
C ASN A 164 13.46 3.97 15.79
N VAL A 165 12.15 4.21 15.64
CA VAL A 165 11.27 4.60 16.74
C VAL A 165 10.06 3.68 16.76
N GLY A 166 9.95 2.82 17.78
CA GLY A 166 8.81 1.92 17.94
C GLY A 166 8.61 0.96 16.76
N GLY A 167 9.69 0.50 16.11
CA GLY A 167 9.60 -0.33 14.92
C GLY A 167 9.45 0.44 13.62
N LEU A 168 9.42 1.77 13.64
CA LEU A 168 9.40 2.58 12.42
C LEU A 168 10.79 3.14 12.11
N ASN A 169 11.35 2.75 10.96
CA ASN A 169 12.54 3.40 10.42
C ASN A 169 12.17 4.82 9.95
N ILE A 170 12.82 5.83 10.53
CA ILE A 170 12.63 7.22 10.13
C ILE A 170 13.36 7.46 8.80
N PRO A 171 12.68 7.98 7.76
CA PRO A 171 13.29 8.21 6.46
C PRO A 171 14.56 9.04 6.53
N ASN A 172 15.64 8.53 5.92
CA ASN A 172 16.91 9.22 5.77
C ASN A 172 17.40 9.13 4.30
N ALA A 173 18.72 9.25 4.09
CA ALA A 173 19.33 9.16 2.76
C ALA A 173 19.23 7.74 2.15
N ASP A 174 19.17 6.69 2.97
CA ASP A 174 18.94 5.32 2.52
C ASP A 174 17.47 5.14 2.13
N ALA A 175 17.21 4.73 0.90
CA ALA A 175 15.85 4.52 0.41
C ALA A 175 15.10 3.43 1.19
N LYS A 176 15.81 2.44 1.76
CA LYS A 176 15.22 1.34 2.54
C LYS A 176 14.53 1.83 3.81
N SER A 177 14.99 2.94 4.38
CA SER A 177 14.37 3.56 5.56
C SER A 177 12.92 3.99 5.35
N ARG A 178 12.49 4.15 4.08
CA ARG A 178 11.13 4.58 3.71
C ARG A 178 10.12 3.45 3.70
N LEU A 179 10.56 2.19 3.69
CA LEU A 179 9.68 1.03 3.58
C LEU A 179 8.69 0.94 4.75
N GLY A 180 9.17 1.15 5.98
CA GLY A 180 8.31 1.14 7.17
C GLY A 180 7.23 2.22 7.13
N VAL A 181 7.57 3.43 6.70
CA VAL A 181 6.59 4.54 6.53
C VAL A 181 5.59 4.21 5.43
N GLY A 182 6.06 3.67 4.30
CA GLY A 182 5.18 3.24 3.21
C GLY A 182 4.19 2.18 3.66
N ALA A 183 4.64 1.16 4.40
CA ALA A 183 3.79 0.10 4.90
C ALA A 183 2.81 0.59 5.99
N LEU A 184 3.22 1.54 6.82
CA LEU A 184 2.33 2.20 7.79
C LEU A 184 1.21 2.96 7.06
N LEU A 185 1.55 3.78 6.07
CA LEU A 185 0.57 4.53 5.27
C LEU A 185 -0.40 3.59 4.55
N PHE A 186 0.08 2.47 4.02
CA PHE A 186 -0.76 1.45 3.41
C PHE A 186 -1.75 0.87 4.44
N THR A 187 -1.24 0.50 5.61
CA THR A 187 -2.06 -0.05 6.70
C THR A 187 -3.14 0.95 7.16
N LEU A 188 -2.78 2.24 7.24
CA LEU A 188 -3.73 3.31 7.59
C LEU A 188 -4.80 3.48 6.51
N SER A 189 -4.42 3.47 5.24
CA SER A 189 -5.36 3.53 4.10
C SER A 189 -6.41 2.42 4.21
N ASP A 190 -5.98 1.17 4.38
CA ASP A 190 -6.90 0.03 4.44
C ASP A 190 -7.76 0.01 5.71
N GLY A 191 -7.17 0.39 6.84
CA GLY A 191 -7.92 0.59 8.07
C GLY A 191 -9.03 1.64 7.88
N LEU A 192 -8.72 2.73 7.17
CA LEU A 192 -9.71 3.77 6.85
C LEU A 192 -10.79 3.28 5.87
N ILE A 193 -10.50 2.35 4.96
CA ILE A 193 -11.55 1.71 4.13
C ILE A 193 -12.57 1.00 5.01
N VAL A 194 -12.11 0.22 6.00
CA VAL A 194 -12.97 -0.47 6.96
C VAL A 194 -13.78 0.54 7.79
N LEU A 195 -13.12 1.58 8.32
CA LEU A 195 -13.80 2.62 9.11
C LEU A 195 -14.81 3.43 8.29
N ARG A 196 -14.47 3.79 7.05
CA ARG A 196 -15.39 4.46 6.11
C ARG A 196 -16.64 3.62 5.92
N ARG A 197 -16.49 2.32 5.67
CA ARG A 197 -17.60 1.40 5.43
C ARG A 197 -18.55 1.31 6.64
N ILE A 198 -18.00 1.29 7.85
CA ILE A 198 -18.78 1.10 9.08
C ILE A 198 -19.42 2.41 9.56
N PHE A 199 -18.71 3.54 9.45
CA PHE A 199 -19.08 4.79 10.14
C PHE A 199 -19.40 5.97 9.22
N ALA A 200 -19.01 5.94 7.93
CA ALA A 200 -19.29 7.05 7.02
C ALA A 200 -20.66 6.90 6.35
N HIS A 201 -21.67 7.59 6.90
CA HIS A 201 -23.05 7.52 6.41
C HIS A 201 -23.44 8.67 5.47
N SER A 202 -22.79 9.83 5.56
CA SER A 202 -23.11 10.99 4.71
C SER A 202 -22.29 11.01 3.42
N PRO A 203 -22.81 11.55 2.31
CA PRO A 203 -22.03 11.72 1.07
C PRO A 203 -20.78 12.57 1.26
N ARG A 204 -20.82 13.57 2.15
CA ARG A 204 -19.67 14.43 2.46
C ARG A 204 -18.59 13.68 3.21
N SER A 205 -18.95 12.96 4.28
CA SER A 205 -17.97 12.18 5.05
C SER A 205 -17.35 11.06 4.20
N ARG A 206 -18.15 10.38 3.37
CA ARG A 206 -17.64 9.37 2.43
C ARG A 206 -16.59 9.94 1.46
N ARG A 207 -16.86 11.09 0.85
CA ARG A 207 -15.93 11.73 -0.11
C ARG A 207 -14.63 12.20 0.55
N VAL A 208 -14.71 12.82 1.73
CA VAL A 208 -13.52 13.28 2.46
C VAL A 208 -12.67 12.10 2.92
N THR A 209 -13.29 11.08 3.51
CA THR A 209 -12.57 9.87 3.94
C THR A 209 -11.96 9.13 2.75
N GLU A 210 -12.67 9.04 1.62
CA GLU A 210 -12.13 8.47 0.37
C GLU A 210 -10.88 9.23 -0.10
N GLY A 211 -10.90 10.57 -0.07
CA GLY A 211 -9.73 11.38 -0.41
C GLY A 211 -8.52 11.10 0.49
N VAL A 212 -8.73 10.92 1.80
CA VAL A 212 -7.66 10.58 2.75
C VAL A 212 -7.12 9.17 2.51
N ILE A 213 -8.01 8.19 2.26
CA ILE A 213 -7.65 6.81 1.88
C ILE A 213 -6.74 6.85 0.65
N LEU A 214 -7.20 7.48 -0.44
CA LEU A 214 -6.45 7.54 -1.69
C LEU A 214 -5.13 8.31 -1.55
N GLY A 215 -5.10 9.37 -0.75
CA GLY A 215 -3.88 10.14 -0.49
C GLY A 215 -2.83 9.32 0.28
N THR A 216 -3.26 8.62 1.33
CA THR A 216 -2.39 7.74 2.13
C THR A 216 -1.92 6.52 1.33
N TYR A 217 -2.81 5.90 0.55
CA TYR A 217 -2.48 4.84 -0.42
C TYR A 217 -1.45 5.29 -1.45
N ALA A 218 -1.66 6.47 -2.06
CA ALA A 218 -0.75 6.97 -3.07
C ALA A 218 0.65 7.25 -2.49
N ALA A 219 0.70 7.87 -1.30
CA ALA A 219 1.96 8.08 -0.60
C ALA A 219 2.65 6.75 -0.24
N ALA A 220 1.88 5.75 0.20
CA ALA A 220 2.39 4.42 0.49
C ALA A 220 3.05 3.78 -0.74
N GLN A 221 2.33 3.67 -1.84
CA GLN A 221 2.85 3.02 -3.06
C GLN A 221 4.01 3.79 -3.67
N TYR A 222 4.01 5.12 -3.60
CA TYR A 222 5.16 5.92 -3.99
C TYR A 222 6.43 5.44 -3.26
N LEU A 223 6.37 5.30 -1.93
CA LEU A 223 7.51 4.88 -1.13
C LEU A 223 7.88 3.42 -1.34
N LEU A 224 6.88 2.52 -1.34
CA LEU A 224 7.08 1.08 -1.43
C LEU A 224 7.59 0.61 -2.80
N ALA A 225 7.22 1.30 -3.88
CA ALA A 225 7.62 0.91 -5.23
C ALA A 225 8.94 1.52 -5.70
N ASP A 226 9.63 2.34 -4.88
CA ASP A 226 10.91 2.93 -5.29
C ASP A 226 11.97 1.83 -5.50
N PRO A 227 12.48 1.60 -6.73
CA PRO A 227 13.48 0.57 -7.01
C PRO A 227 14.72 0.69 -6.13
N ARG A 228 15.06 1.90 -5.66
CA ARG A 228 16.20 2.12 -4.78
C ARG A 228 16.03 1.48 -3.41
N ALA A 229 14.80 1.36 -2.91
CA ALA A 229 14.52 0.68 -1.65
C ALA A 229 14.64 -0.85 -1.77
N HIS A 230 14.78 -1.35 -3.01
CA HIS A 230 14.94 -2.76 -3.32
C HIS A 230 16.35 -3.09 -3.84
N ARG A 231 17.35 -2.21 -3.73
CA ARG A 231 18.72 -2.56 -4.11
C ARG A 231 19.47 -3.30 -3.01
#